data_AF-A0A2V1NLC0-F1
#
_entry.id   AF-A0A2V1NLC0-F1
#
_cell.length_a   1.000
_cell.length_b   1.000
_cell.length_c   1.000
_cell.angle_alpha   90.00
_cell.angle_beta   90.00
_cell.angle_gamma   90.00
#
_symmetry.space_group_name_H-M   'P 1'
#
loop_
_entity.id
_entity.type
_entity.pdbx_description
1 polymer ?
#
loop_
_entity_poly.entity_id
_entity_poly.type
_entity_poly.pdbx_seq_one_letter_code
_entity_poly.pdbx_strand_id
1 'polypeptide(L)'
;MKRLRRSCLALALGLALPLGTAGVSAAAPGTALACPAEGTRFTTPTTGDTVFLVGPSQFLYYIPSPADYFRLWRTWDGIATVDRAACAKTAYALSNARLRQVSGFTNVFIWDESWDDVGQPNRYRWITSWSVFAGKYHFDPEKIVVVGALGPIMEPNWT
;
A
#
# COMPACT_ATOMS: atom_id res chain seq x y z
N MET A 1 18.36 22.38 -41.60
CA MET A 1 18.38 23.85 -41.62
C MET A 1 17.08 24.36 -42.24
N LYS A 2 16.12 24.85 -41.45
CA LYS A 2 14.87 25.48 -41.94
C LYS A 2 14.62 26.79 -41.17
N ARG A 3 14.23 27.81 -41.94
CA ARG A 3 14.34 29.26 -41.66
C ARG A 3 13.12 29.85 -40.94
N LEU A 4 13.43 30.89 -40.16
CA LEU A 4 12.65 32.02 -39.64
C LEU A 4 11.22 32.27 -40.16
N ARG A 5 10.31 32.58 -39.23
CA ARG A 5 9.38 33.75 -39.22
C ARG A 5 9.12 34.11 -37.75
N ARG A 6 9.68 35.18 -37.14
CA ARG A 6 9.40 36.64 -37.21
C ARG A 6 7.95 37.05 -36.92
N SER A 7 7.83 37.92 -35.91
CA SER A 7 6.74 38.87 -35.60
C SER A 7 5.58 38.30 -34.75
N CYS A 8 5.02 38.93 -33.72
CA CYS A 8 4.98 40.35 -33.31
C CYS A 8 5.04 40.52 -31.78
N LEU A 9 5.70 41.60 -31.36
CA LEU A 9 5.47 42.29 -30.09
C LEU A 9 4.01 42.78 -30.03
N ALA A 10 3.36 42.62 -28.90
CA ALA A 10 2.31 43.52 -28.44
C ALA A 10 2.49 43.73 -26.93
N LEU A 11 3.05 44.89 -26.58
CA LEU A 11 3.14 45.40 -25.23
C LEU A 11 1.77 46.00 -24.90
N ALA A 12 1.02 45.39 -23.99
CA ALA A 12 -0.18 46.00 -23.41
C ALA A 12 0.06 46.18 -21.90
N LEU A 13 0.55 47.38 -21.55
CA LEU A 13 0.54 47.88 -20.18
C LEU A 13 -0.92 48.17 -19.80
N GLY A 14 -1.57 47.23 -19.12
CA GLY A 14 -2.86 47.41 -18.47
C GLY A 14 -2.67 47.47 -16.95
N LEU A 15 -2.32 48.65 -16.44
CA LEU A 15 -2.33 48.93 -15.00
C LEU A 15 -3.78 49.17 -14.55
N ALA A 16 -4.42 48.12 -14.06
CA ALA A 16 -5.59 48.23 -13.20
C ALA A 16 -5.28 47.44 -11.93
N LEU A 17 -4.95 48.16 -10.86
CA LEU A 17 -4.82 47.61 -9.51
C LEU A 17 -6.20 47.63 -8.85
N PRO A 18 -6.92 46.51 -8.77
CA PRO A 18 -8.02 46.41 -7.84
C PRO A 18 -7.43 46.45 -6.42
N LEU A 19 -7.94 47.36 -5.59
CA LEU A 19 -7.80 47.30 -4.14
C LEU A 19 -8.49 46.03 -3.66
N GLY A 20 -7.75 44.92 -3.69
CA GLY A 20 -8.15 43.66 -3.09
C GLY A 20 -8.24 43.89 -1.59
N THR A 21 -9.45 43.85 -1.06
CA THR A 21 -9.69 43.60 0.35
C THR A 21 -8.83 42.42 0.77
N ALA A 22 -8.06 42.59 1.86
CA ALA A 22 -7.30 41.51 2.47
C ALA A 22 -8.29 40.45 2.93
N GLY A 23 -8.61 39.52 2.02
CA GLY A 23 -9.36 38.33 2.31
C GLY A 23 -8.53 37.56 3.32
N VAL A 24 -9.01 37.51 4.55
CA VAL A 24 -8.50 36.58 5.55
C VAL A 24 -8.74 35.21 4.94
N SER A 25 -7.70 34.60 4.36
CA SER A 25 -7.74 33.21 3.93
C SER A 25 -7.91 32.38 5.19
N ALA A 26 -9.17 32.18 5.57
CA ALA A 26 -9.54 31.05 6.39
C ALA A 26 -9.11 29.82 5.60
N ALA A 27 -7.97 29.24 5.98
CA ALA A 27 -7.58 27.93 5.51
C ALA A 27 -8.77 27.02 5.79
N ALA A 28 -9.41 26.51 4.73
CA ALA A 28 -10.43 25.50 4.88
C ALA A 28 -9.83 24.40 5.75
N PRO A 29 -10.55 23.91 6.79
CA PRO A 29 -10.04 22.81 7.59
C PRO A 29 -9.73 21.67 6.64
N GLY A 30 -8.43 21.41 6.45
CA GLY A 30 -7.97 20.32 5.60
C GLY A 30 -8.58 19.05 6.15
N THR A 31 -9.39 18.36 5.34
CA THR A 31 -9.88 17.04 5.70
C THR A 31 -8.66 16.19 6.03
N ALA A 32 -8.52 15.79 7.29
CA ALA A 32 -7.44 14.91 7.70
C ALA A 32 -7.47 13.68 6.76
N LEU A 33 -6.33 13.38 6.13
CA LEU A 33 -6.24 12.20 5.27
C LEU A 33 -6.60 10.97 6.11
N ALA A 34 -7.56 10.20 5.64
CA ALA A 34 -7.91 8.91 6.25
C ALA A 34 -6.84 7.86 5.92
N CYS A 35 -6.69 6.84 6.78
CA CYS A 35 -5.86 5.69 6.45
C CYS A 35 -6.39 5.04 5.15
N PRO A 36 -5.51 4.63 4.22
CA PRO A 36 -5.93 3.97 2.99
C PRO A 36 -6.77 2.71 3.25
N ALA A 37 -7.56 2.32 2.25
CA ALA A 37 -8.36 1.10 2.33
C ALA A 37 -7.48 -0.16 2.45
N GLU A 38 -8.04 -1.25 3.00
CA GLU A 38 -7.38 -2.56 3.04
C GLU A 38 -6.94 -2.98 1.64
N GLY A 39 -5.79 -3.66 1.56
CA GLY A 39 -5.15 -4.02 0.30
C GLY A 39 -4.20 -2.95 -0.25
N THR A 40 -4.30 -1.71 0.22
CA THR A 40 -3.42 -0.64 -0.25
C THR A 40 -1.99 -0.86 0.23
N ARG A 41 -1.05 -0.83 -0.71
CA ARG A 41 0.38 -0.74 -0.45
C ARG A 41 0.81 0.70 -0.62
N PHE A 42 1.60 1.24 0.31
CA PHE A 42 2.04 2.63 0.23
C PHE A 42 3.41 2.86 0.84
N THR A 43 4.10 3.90 0.38
CA THR A 43 5.27 4.50 1.01
C THR A 43 4.88 5.85 1.60
N THR A 44 5.65 6.33 2.58
CA THR A 44 5.52 7.70 3.09
C THR A 44 6.75 8.52 2.73
N PRO A 45 6.61 9.82 2.40
CA PRO A 45 7.75 10.68 2.09
C PRO A 45 8.82 10.70 3.19
N THR A 46 8.42 10.48 4.45
CA THR A 46 9.27 10.65 5.63
C THR A 46 10.07 9.41 6.04
N THR A 47 9.64 8.20 5.67
CA THR A 47 10.32 6.94 6.04
C THR A 47 11.06 6.30 4.85
N GLY A 48 11.26 7.05 3.77
CA GLY A 48 11.94 6.60 2.56
C GLY A 48 11.24 5.42 1.89
N ASP A 49 12.02 4.39 1.52
CA ASP A 49 11.59 3.24 0.73
C ASP A 49 10.81 2.18 1.51
N THR A 50 10.44 2.47 2.76
CA THR A 50 9.66 1.51 3.57
C THR A 50 8.25 1.39 3.00
N VAL A 51 7.91 0.20 2.55
CA VAL A 51 6.56 -0.13 2.07
C VAL A 51 5.71 -0.59 3.24
N PHE A 52 4.51 -0.03 3.32
CA PHE A 52 3.46 -0.43 4.21
C PHE A 52 2.33 -1.12 3.44
N LEU A 53 1.62 -2.02 4.11
CA LEU A 53 0.41 -2.67 3.63
C LEU A 53 -0.70 -2.48 4.67
N VAL A 54 -1.85 -1.98 4.24
CA VAL A 54 -3.07 -2.03 5.04
C VAL A 54 -3.68 -3.43 4.91
N GLY A 55 -3.53 -4.24 5.95
CA GLY A 55 -4.02 -5.61 6.02
C GLY A 55 -5.46 -5.74 6.53
N PRO A 56 -5.87 -6.97 6.87
CA PRO A 56 -7.22 -7.27 7.37
C PRO A 56 -7.53 -6.50 8.65
N SER A 57 -8.79 -6.17 8.90
CA SER A 57 -9.23 -5.37 10.06
C SER A 57 -8.47 -4.06 10.22
N GLN A 58 -7.99 -3.51 9.10
CA GLN A 58 -7.16 -2.31 9.05
C GLN A 58 -5.86 -2.40 9.90
N PHE A 59 -5.30 -3.60 10.10
CA PHE A 59 -3.96 -3.75 10.67
C PHE A 59 -2.93 -3.19 9.70
N LEU A 60 -1.88 -2.56 10.22
CA LEU A 60 -0.83 -2.00 9.40
C LEU A 60 0.40 -2.89 9.46
N TYR A 61 0.90 -3.25 8.29
CA TYR A 61 2.13 -4.01 8.14
C TYR A 61 3.20 -3.12 7.51
N TYR A 62 4.45 -3.24 7.95
CA TYR A 62 5.61 -2.76 7.19
C TYR A 62 6.36 -3.96 6.61
N ILE A 63 6.87 -3.79 5.38
CA ILE A 63 7.62 -4.82 4.67
C ILE A 63 9.11 -4.59 4.95
N PRO A 64 9.81 -5.48 5.67
CA PRO A 64 11.17 -5.20 6.17
C PRO A 64 12.24 -5.07 5.08
N SER A 65 12.03 -5.74 3.94
CA SER A 65 13.01 -5.75 2.85
C SER A 65 12.36 -5.94 1.47
N PRO A 66 13.05 -5.56 0.38
CA PRO A 66 12.64 -5.93 -0.98
C PRO A 66 12.47 -7.44 -1.16
N ALA A 67 13.28 -8.26 -0.49
CA ALA A 67 13.15 -9.71 -0.58
C ALA A 67 11.85 -10.22 0.03
N ASP A 68 11.38 -9.64 1.14
CA ASP A 68 10.07 -9.96 1.72
C ASP A 68 8.93 -9.50 0.81
N TYR A 69 9.07 -8.31 0.21
CA TYR A 69 8.11 -7.81 -0.76
C TYR A 69 7.95 -8.75 -1.96
N PHE A 70 9.07 -9.14 -2.58
CA PHE A 70 9.06 -9.97 -3.79
C PHE A 70 8.71 -11.45 -3.55
N ARG A 71 8.46 -11.85 -2.30
CA ARG A 71 7.82 -13.15 -1.98
C ARG A 71 6.30 -13.12 -2.11
N LEU A 72 5.70 -11.93 -2.17
CA LEU A 72 4.25 -11.75 -2.23
C LEU A 72 3.81 -11.07 -3.54
N TRP A 73 4.62 -10.16 -4.07
CA TRP A 73 4.35 -9.41 -5.30
C TRP A 73 5.47 -9.56 -6.33
N ARG A 74 5.19 -9.20 -7.58
CA ARG A 74 6.17 -9.25 -8.68
C ARG A 74 6.90 -7.94 -8.91
N THR A 75 6.18 -6.83 -8.81
CA THR A 75 6.64 -5.49 -9.17
C THR A 75 6.25 -4.52 -8.08
N TRP A 76 6.92 -3.37 -8.04
CA TRP A 76 6.59 -2.25 -7.16
C TRP A 76 5.34 -1.47 -7.62
N ASP A 77 4.65 -1.91 -8.68
CA ASP A 77 3.50 -1.19 -9.23
C ASP A 77 2.34 -1.16 -8.25
N GLY A 78 1.57 -0.08 -8.27
CA GLY A 78 0.41 0.11 -7.40
C GLY A 78 0.76 0.44 -5.95
N ILE A 79 2.00 0.88 -5.68
CA ILE A 79 2.37 1.50 -4.41
C ILE A 79 1.99 2.99 -4.46
N ALA A 80 1.07 3.38 -3.58
CA ALA A 80 0.69 4.78 -3.41
C ALA A 80 1.73 5.54 -2.57
N THR A 81 1.73 6.87 -2.66
CA THR A 81 2.43 7.73 -1.68
C THR A 81 1.38 8.31 -0.75
N VAL A 82 1.50 8.02 0.55
CA VAL A 82 0.54 8.44 1.57
C VAL A 82 1.30 8.93 2.80
N ASP A 83 0.84 10.01 3.41
CA ASP A 83 1.38 10.46 4.69
C ASP A 83 1.08 9.41 5.78
N ARG A 84 2.13 8.89 6.41
CA ARG A 84 2.03 7.90 7.49
C ARG A 84 1.15 8.36 8.65
N ALA A 85 1.06 9.67 8.89
CA ALA A 85 0.21 10.26 9.93
C ALA A 85 -1.28 9.99 9.68
N ALA A 86 -1.70 9.84 8.42
CA ALA A 86 -3.07 9.45 8.05
C ALA A 86 -3.48 8.08 8.60
N CYS A 87 -2.49 7.21 8.88
CA CYS A 87 -2.71 5.87 9.39
C CYS A 87 -2.02 5.64 10.73
N ALA A 88 -2.21 6.51 11.73
CA ALA A 88 -1.56 6.50 13.05
C ALA A 88 -1.82 5.24 13.93
N LYS A 89 -1.41 4.07 13.43
CA LYS A 89 -1.51 2.74 14.02
C LYS A 89 -0.11 2.16 14.19
N THR A 90 0.06 1.26 15.17
CA THR A 90 1.25 0.42 15.27
C THR A 90 1.39 -0.39 13.99
N ALA A 91 2.60 -0.44 13.43
CA ALA A 91 2.91 -1.25 12.25
C ALA A 91 3.68 -2.51 12.67
N TYR A 92 3.27 -3.66 12.13
CA TYR A 92 3.87 -4.97 12.39
C TYR A 92 4.73 -5.41 11.21
N ALA A 93 5.83 -6.12 11.48
CA ALA A 93 6.76 -6.53 10.45
C ALA A 93 6.21 -7.71 9.64
N LEU A 94 5.79 -7.56 8.39
CA LEU A 94 5.40 -8.74 7.59
C LEU A 94 6.65 -9.46 7.05
N SER A 95 7.49 -9.96 7.97
CA SER A 95 8.74 -10.66 7.69
C SER A 95 8.48 -12.09 7.24
N ASN A 96 9.32 -12.58 6.33
CA ASN A 96 9.33 -13.98 5.90
C ASN A 96 7.97 -14.47 5.36
N ALA A 97 7.10 -13.54 4.96
CA ALA A 97 5.78 -13.87 4.46
C ALA A 97 5.88 -14.67 3.17
N ARG A 98 5.03 -15.69 3.05
CA ARG A 98 5.06 -16.63 1.94
C ARG A 98 3.67 -17.16 1.64
N LEU A 99 3.39 -17.26 0.35
CA LEU A 99 2.14 -17.80 -0.16
C LEU A 99 2.29 -19.30 -0.37
N ARG A 100 1.32 -20.06 0.13
CA ARG A 100 1.30 -21.52 0.04
C ARG A 100 -0.08 -22.03 -0.29
N GLN A 101 -0.11 -23.18 -0.96
CA GLN A 101 -1.33 -23.91 -1.29
C GLN A 101 -1.08 -25.40 -1.01
N VAL A 102 -2.04 -26.08 -0.41
CA VAL A 102 -1.95 -27.54 -0.22
C VAL A 102 -2.32 -28.23 -1.54
N SER A 103 -1.54 -29.22 -1.95
CA SER A 103 -1.82 -30.02 -3.14
C SER A 103 -3.23 -30.61 -3.10
N GLY A 104 -4.02 -30.39 -4.16
CA GLY A 104 -5.41 -30.83 -4.25
C GLY A 104 -6.45 -29.89 -3.63
N PHE A 105 -6.03 -28.78 -2.99
CA PHE A 105 -6.92 -27.76 -2.42
C PHE A 105 -6.84 -26.47 -3.21
N THR A 106 -7.90 -25.66 -3.20
CA THR A 106 -7.95 -24.36 -3.88
C THR A 106 -7.59 -23.18 -2.97
N ASN A 107 -7.56 -23.41 -1.66
CA ASN A 107 -7.29 -22.38 -0.67
C ASN A 107 -5.80 -21.97 -0.69
N VAL A 108 -5.56 -20.66 -0.69
CA VAL A 108 -4.22 -20.07 -0.54
C VAL A 108 -4.07 -19.54 0.88
N PHE A 109 -2.88 -19.72 1.43
CA PHE A 109 -2.52 -19.29 2.77
C PHE A 109 -1.31 -18.38 2.72
N ILE A 110 -1.28 -17.39 3.60
CA ILE A 110 -0.12 -16.55 3.85
C ILE A 110 0.47 -16.90 5.21
N TRP A 111 1.77 -17.15 5.23
CA TRP A 111 2.54 -17.17 6.48
C TRP A 111 2.72 -15.75 6.99
N ASP A 112 2.39 -15.51 8.24
CA ASP A 112 2.66 -14.25 8.93
C ASP A 112 3.45 -14.55 10.21
N GLU A 113 4.69 -14.08 10.25
CA GLU A 113 5.58 -14.23 11.40
C GLU A 113 5.29 -13.17 12.48
N SER A 114 4.69 -12.04 12.12
CA SER A 114 4.45 -10.92 13.06
C SER A 114 3.20 -11.03 13.91
N TRP A 115 2.31 -11.97 13.59
CA TRP A 115 1.07 -12.11 14.33
C TRP A 115 1.34 -12.79 15.68
N ASP A 116 1.51 -11.99 16.74
CA ASP A 116 1.84 -12.43 18.10
C ASP A 116 0.67 -12.38 19.08
N ASP A 117 -0.54 -12.04 18.62
CA ASP A 117 -1.70 -11.67 19.46
C ASP A 117 -2.17 -12.79 20.41
N VAL A 118 -1.61 -14.00 20.30
CA VAL A 118 -1.85 -15.14 21.22
C VAL A 118 -0.56 -15.91 21.58
N GLY A 119 0.59 -15.24 21.63
CA GLY A 119 1.86 -15.85 22.06
C GLY A 119 2.34 -17.01 21.19
N GLN A 120 1.87 -17.06 19.94
CA GLN A 120 2.12 -18.15 19.02
C GLN A 120 2.43 -17.57 17.63
N PRO A 121 3.61 -16.91 17.47
CA PRO A 121 4.06 -16.43 16.17
C PRO A 121 4.15 -17.59 15.18
N ASN A 122 4.43 -17.29 13.91
CA ASN A 122 4.78 -18.30 12.91
C ASN A 122 3.61 -19.20 12.49
N ARG A 123 2.57 -18.61 11.88
CA ARG A 123 1.38 -19.36 11.44
C ARG A 123 0.92 -19.00 10.03
N TYR A 124 0.25 -19.96 9.39
CA TYR A 124 -0.51 -19.74 8.18
C TYR A 124 -1.90 -19.19 8.49
N ARG A 125 -2.35 -18.22 7.71
CA ARG A 125 -3.70 -17.67 7.76
C ARG A 125 -4.33 -17.84 6.38
N TRP A 126 -5.59 -18.28 6.35
CA TRP A 126 -6.28 -18.52 5.08
C TRP A 126 -6.62 -17.19 4.41
N ILE A 127 -6.47 -17.11 3.10
CA ILE A 127 -6.95 -16.01 2.27
C ILE A 127 -8.30 -16.43 1.70
N THR A 128 -9.36 -15.83 2.23
CA THR A 128 -10.74 -16.35 2.17
C THR A 128 -11.32 -16.52 0.76
N SER A 129 -10.80 -15.79 -0.23
CA SER A 129 -11.20 -15.96 -1.62
C SER A 129 -10.12 -15.47 -2.59
N TRP A 130 -10.26 -15.85 -3.87
CA TRP A 130 -9.41 -15.34 -4.92
C TRP A 130 -9.57 -13.82 -5.14
N SER A 131 -10.78 -13.29 -4.94
CA SER A 131 -11.03 -11.84 -4.99
C SER A 131 -10.28 -11.11 -3.89
N VAL A 132 -10.13 -11.70 -2.70
CA VAL A 132 -9.28 -11.13 -1.63
C VAL A 132 -7.80 -11.25 -2.03
N PHE A 133 -7.36 -12.41 -2.50
CA PHE A 133 -5.98 -12.67 -2.92
C PHE A 133 -5.49 -11.72 -4.02
N ALA A 134 -6.11 -11.77 -5.20
CA ALA A 134 -5.68 -11.06 -6.40
C ALA A 134 -6.35 -9.68 -6.57
N GLY A 135 -7.59 -9.53 -6.05
CA GLY A 135 -8.37 -8.31 -6.20
C GLY A 135 -8.07 -7.27 -5.12
N LYS A 136 -8.16 -7.65 -3.84
CA LYS A 136 -7.91 -6.73 -2.71
C LYS A 136 -6.42 -6.54 -2.46
N TYR A 137 -5.68 -7.62 -2.24
CA TYR A 137 -4.26 -7.54 -1.85
C TYR A 137 -3.27 -7.59 -3.03
N HIS A 138 -3.78 -7.85 -4.24
CA HIS A 138 -2.99 -7.93 -5.47
C HIS A 138 -1.79 -8.88 -5.36
N PHE A 139 -1.87 -9.92 -4.54
CA PHE A 139 -0.82 -10.92 -4.43
C PHE A 139 -0.59 -11.60 -5.78
N ASP A 140 0.66 -11.93 -6.08
CA ASP A 140 1.03 -12.53 -7.35
C ASP A 140 0.82 -14.07 -7.30
N PRO A 141 -0.04 -14.65 -8.17
CA PRO A 141 -0.24 -16.09 -8.24
C PRO A 141 1.04 -16.90 -8.44
N GLU A 142 2.04 -16.37 -9.15
CA GLU A 142 3.32 -17.07 -9.39
C GLU A 142 4.17 -17.22 -8.11
N LYS A 143 3.81 -16.53 -7.03
CA LYS A 143 4.48 -16.65 -5.73
C LYS A 143 3.93 -17.76 -4.85
N ILE A 144 2.83 -18.39 -5.27
CA ILE A 144 2.24 -19.54 -4.58
C ILE A 144 3.17 -20.73 -4.75
N VAL A 145 3.57 -21.35 -3.64
CA VAL A 145 4.26 -22.64 -3.65
C VAL A 145 3.30 -23.73 -3.18
N VAL A 146 3.12 -24.75 -4.01
CA VAL A 146 2.33 -25.93 -3.67
C VAL A 146 3.10 -26.83 -2.72
N VAL A 147 2.48 -27.26 -1.63
CA VAL A 147 3.08 -28.10 -0.58
C VAL A 147 2.17 -29.30 -0.26
N GLY A 148 2.74 -30.34 0.35
CA GLY A 148 1.98 -31.52 0.77
C GLY A 148 1.10 -31.29 2.01
N ALA A 149 1.50 -30.38 2.91
CA ALA A 149 0.77 -30.05 4.14
C ALA A 149 1.12 -28.63 4.62
N LEU A 150 0.25 -28.06 5.46
CA LEU A 150 0.46 -26.79 6.16
C LEU A 150 0.25 -26.97 7.66
N GLY A 151 0.99 -26.20 8.46
CA GLY A 151 0.79 -26.14 9.90
C GLY A 151 1.82 -25.22 10.55
N PRO A 152 1.44 -24.50 11.63
CA PRO A 152 0.07 -24.35 12.14
C PRO A 152 -0.77 -23.37 11.29
N ILE A 153 -2.11 -23.53 11.29
CA ILE A 153 -3.09 -22.62 10.66
C ILE A 153 -3.89 -21.91 11.77
N MET A 154 -4.21 -20.62 11.62
CA MET A 154 -5.04 -19.89 12.58
C MET A 154 -5.92 -18.79 11.96
N GLU A 155 -6.89 -18.33 12.76
CA GLU A 155 -7.62 -17.07 12.60
C GLU A 155 -6.89 -15.90 13.28
N PRO A 156 -7.08 -14.63 12.85
CA PRO A 156 -8.01 -14.22 11.80
C PRO A 156 -7.47 -14.41 10.39
N ASN A 157 -8.33 -14.85 9.49
CA ASN A 157 -8.05 -14.95 8.06
C ASN A 157 -7.85 -13.59 7.38
N TRP A 158 -7.24 -13.64 6.20
CA TRP A 158 -7.21 -12.51 5.29
C TRP A 158 -8.55 -12.45 4.54
N THR A 159 -9.34 -11.45 4.92
CA THR A 159 -10.68 -11.14 4.39
C THR A 159 -10.68 -9.87 3.57
#